data_AF-Q8EFE6-F1
#
_entry.id   AF-Q8EFE6-F1
#
_cell.length_a   1.000
_cell.length_b   1.000
_cell.length_c   1.000
_cell.angle_alpha   90.00
_cell.angle_beta   90.00
_cell.angle_gamma   90.00
#
_symmetry.space_group_name_H-M   'P 1'
#
loop_
_entity.id
_entity.type
_entity.pdbx_description
1 polymer ?
#
loop_
_entity_poly.entity_id
_entity_poly.type
_entity_poly.pdbx_seq_one_letter_code
_entity_poly.pdbx_strand_id
1 'polypeptide(L)'
;MGNISFLTGGNPSSPQSIAESIYQLENTSVVFLSAWQRTTPDFQRAARASQEAMLHLDHIVNEIMRNRDQLQADGTYTGSQLEGLLNISRAVSVSPVTRAEQDDLANYGPGNGVLPSAGSSISMEKLLNKIKHRRTNSANFRIGASGEHIFIIGVDKPNRQPDSIVEFIVGDFCQHCSDIAALI
;
A
#
# COMPACT_ATOMS: atom_id res chain seq x y z
N MET A 1 39.36 7.72 -17.57
CA MET A 1 38.74 6.83 -16.56
C MET A 1 37.47 7.50 -16.10
N GLY A 2 36.31 6.96 -16.49
CA GLY A 2 35.00 7.61 -16.30
C GLY A 2 34.59 7.62 -14.83
N ASN A 3 34.26 8.80 -14.32
CA ASN A 3 33.93 9.02 -12.93
C ASN A 3 32.48 8.54 -12.68
N ILE A 4 32.31 7.39 -12.00
CA ILE A 4 31.00 6.81 -11.61
C ILE A 4 30.24 7.67 -10.59
N SER A 5 30.79 8.83 -10.20
CA SER A 5 30.15 9.79 -9.29
C SER A 5 28.81 10.33 -9.79
N PHE A 6 28.47 10.17 -11.08
CA PHE A 6 27.12 10.44 -11.62
C PHE A 6 26.09 9.38 -11.19
N LEU A 7 26.51 8.14 -10.96
CA LEU A 7 25.64 7.01 -10.61
C LEU A 7 25.29 6.94 -9.12
N THR A 8 26.07 7.59 -8.27
CA THR A 8 25.95 7.49 -6.80
C THR A 8 25.47 8.79 -6.17
N GLY A 9 24.78 9.63 -6.95
CA GLY A 9 24.35 10.96 -6.51
C GLY A 9 23.57 10.90 -5.19
N GLY A 10 24.19 11.39 -4.12
CA GLY A 10 23.45 11.93 -2.97
C GLY A 10 23.64 11.21 -1.64
N ASN A 11 24.09 12.01 -0.68
CA ASN A 11 24.09 11.88 0.78
C ASN A 11 23.10 10.86 1.41
N PRO A 12 23.58 9.93 2.27
CA PRO A 12 22.73 8.95 2.97
C PRO A 12 22.03 9.49 4.24
N SER A 13 21.89 10.81 4.42
CA SER A 13 21.49 11.40 5.71
C SER A 13 20.29 12.36 5.66
N SER A 14 19.53 12.38 4.56
CA SER A 14 18.26 13.11 4.52
C SER A 14 17.15 12.22 5.10
N PRO A 15 16.19 12.77 5.87
CA PRO A 15 14.96 12.04 6.19
C PRO A 15 14.36 11.51 4.89
N GLN A 16 13.96 10.24 4.87
CA GLN A 16 13.37 9.64 3.66
C GLN A 16 12.11 10.44 3.32
N SER A 17 12.07 11.04 2.13
CA SER A 17 10.91 11.81 1.69
C SER A 17 9.76 10.88 1.33
N ILE A 18 8.54 11.40 1.33
CA ILE A 18 7.37 10.67 0.83
C ILE A 18 7.59 10.22 -0.63
N ALA A 19 8.15 11.09 -1.48
CA ALA A 19 8.44 10.78 -2.88
C ALA A 19 9.43 9.62 -3.02
N GLU A 20 10.48 9.59 -2.21
CA GLU A 20 11.43 8.47 -2.19
C GLU A 20 10.75 7.19 -1.72
N SER A 21 9.89 7.25 -0.69
CA SER A 21 9.17 6.07 -0.22
C SER A 21 8.20 5.52 -1.27
N ILE A 22 7.52 6.40 -2.02
CA ILE A 22 6.65 5.98 -3.14
C ILE A 22 7.47 5.28 -4.22
N TYR A 23 8.60 5.86 -4.61
CA TYR A 23 9.52 5.26 -5.58
C TYR A 23 10.04 3.90 -5.11
N GLN A 24 10.42 3.77 -3.84
CA GLN A 24 10.88 2.50 -3.28
C GLN A 24 9.75 1.47 -3.16
N LEU A 25 8.51 1.86 -2.85
CA LEU A 25 7.36 0.96 -2.86
C LEU A 25 7.09 0.41 -4.27
N GLU A 26 7.18 1.26 -5.30
CA GLU A 26 7.03 0.83 -6.69
C GLU A 26 8.15 -0.14 -7.11
N ASN A 27 9.41 0.18 -6.80
CA ASN A 27 10.54 -0.68 -7.11
C ASN A 27 10.48 -2.02 -6.39
N THR A 28 10.15 -2.03 -5.10
CA THR A 28 10.00 -3.26 -4.33
C THR A 28 8.88 -4.13 -4.89
N SER A 29 7.80 -3.54 -5.39
CA SER A 29 6.74 -4.25 -6.13
C SER A 29 7.27 -4.91 -7.42
N VAL A 30 8.07 -4.20 -8.22
CA VAL A 30 8.70 -4.77 -9.43
C VAL A 30 9.66 -5.91 -9.06
N VAL A 31 10.52 -5.71 -8.05
CA VAL A 31 11.45 -6.74 -7.58
C VAL A 31 10.68 -7.98 -7.10
N PHE A 32 9.61 -7.77 -6.34
CA PHE A 32 8.73 -8.82 -5.86
C PHE A 32 8.15 -9.65 -7.01
N LEU A 33 7.49 -9.00 -7.98
CA LEU A 33 6.93 -9.67 -9.15
C LEU A 33 8.00 -10.43 -9.94
N SER A 34 9.17 -9.80 -10.16
CA SER A 34 10.28 -10.39 -10.89
C SER A 34 10.87 -11.63 -10.21
N ALA A 35 10.83 -11.71 -8.88
CA ALA A 35 11.29 -12.84 -8.10
C ALA A 35 10.22 -13.95 -8.02
N TRP A 36 8.95 -13.55 -7.93
CA TRP A 36 7.80 -14.44 -7.84
C TRP A 36 7.52 -15.20 -9.15
N GLN A 37 7.60 -14.50 -10.29
CA GLN A 37 7.23 -15.03 -11.60
C GLN A 37 8.38 -15.78 -12.33
N ARG A 38 9.52 -15.98 -11.69
CA ARG A 38 10.63 -16.75 -12.29
C ARG A 38 10.23 -18.19 -12.53
N THR A 39 10.84 -18.83 -13.53
CA THR A 39 10.70 -20.29 -13.78
C THR A 39 11.01 -21.12 -12.54
N THR A 40 11.95 -20.67 -11.71
CA THR A 40 12.15 -21.14 -10.35
C THR A 40 11.97 -19.95 -9.40
N PRO A 41 10.84 -19.87 -8.67
CA PRO A 41 10.56 -18.74 -7.80
C PRO A 41 11.64 -18.52 -6.74
N ASP A 42 12.08 -17.27 -6.58
CA ASP A 42 13.00 -16.85 -5.52
C ASP A 42 12.18 -16.28 -4.34
N PHE A 43 11.66 -17.18 -3.51
CA PHE A 43 10.81 -16.81 -2.38
C PHE A 43 11.54 -15.98 -1.33
N GLN A 44 12.85 -16.16 -1.16
CA GLN A 44 13.62 -15.37 -0.21
C GLN A 44 13.71 -13.91 -0.66
N ARG A 45 14.00 -13.68 -1.95
CA ARG A 45 14.04 -12.33 -2.51
C ARG A 45 12.66 -11.68 -2.51
N ALA A 46 11.61 -12.42 -2.86
CA ALA A 46 10.23 -11.93 -2.80
C ALA A 46 9.84 -11.55 -1.36
N ALA A 47 10.17 -12.38 -0.37
CA ALA A 47 9.88 -12.08 1.04
C ALA A 47 10.59 -10.82 1.54
N ARG A 48 11.88 -10.64 1.18
CA ARG A 48 12.63 -9.41 1.53
C ARG A 48 12.02 -8.17 0.89
N ALA A 49 11.71 -8.22 -0.40
CA ALA A 49 11.07 -7.11 -1.11
C ALA A 49 9.70 -6.77 -0.50
N SER A 50 8.93 -7.77 -0.07
CA SER A 50 7.64 -7.56 0.60
C SER A 50 7.79 -6.90 1.98
N GLN A 51 8.78 -7.32 2.77
CA GLN A 51 9.07 -6.70 4.08
C GLN A 51 9.47 -5.23 3.91
N GLU A 52 10.33 -4.93 2.95
CA GLU A 52 10.76 -3.56 2.64
C GLU A 52 9.59 -2.70 2.12
N ALA A 53 8.77 -3.25 1.23
CA ALA A 53 7.55 -2.60 0.75
C ALA A 53 6.61 -2.17 1.89
N MET A 54 6.45 -2.99 2.93
CA MET A 54 5.61 -2.64 4.08
C MET A 54 6.12 -1.42 4.85
N LEU A 55 7.44 -1.23 4.96
CA LEU A 55 8.03 -0.08 5.63
C LEU A 55 7.73 1.22 4.87
N HIS A 56 7.88 1.18 3.54
CA HIS A 56 7.56 2.33 2.70
C HIS A 56 6.06 2.63 2.69
N LEU A 57 5.23 1.58 2.63
CA LEU A 57 3.77 1.72 2.72
C LEU A 57 3.35 2.42 4.01
N ASP A 58 3.91 2.03 5.15
CA ASP A 58 3.63 2.66 6.45
C ASP A 58 4.05 4.14 6.47
N HIS A 59 5.24 4.44 5.95
CA HIS A 59 5.72 5.82 5.90
C HIS A 59 4.81 6.70 5.05
N ILE A 60 4.45 6.26 3.84
CA ILE A 60 3.55 6.98 2.93
C ILE A 60 2.20 7.25 3.61
N VAL A 61 1.60 6.22 4.20
CA VAL A 61 0.30 6.34 4.88
C VAL A 61 0.38 7.36 6.01
N ASN A 62 1.42 7.30 6.84
CA ASN A 62 1.58 8.20 7.98
C ASN A 62 1.76 9.65 7.54
N GLU A 63 2.59 9.93 6.53
CA GLU A 63 2.84 11.29 6.07
C GLU A 63 1.61 11.92 5.40
N ILE A 64 0.88 11.19 4.56
CA ILE A 64 -0.35 11.71 3.94
C ILE A 64 -1.40 12.01 5.02
N MET A 65 -1.59 11.07 5.95
CA MET A 65 -2.55 11.22 7.05
C MET A 65 -2.19 12.39 7.97
N ARG A 66 -0.90 12.61 8.23
CA ARG A 66 -0.42 13.73 9.03
C ARG A 66 -0.69 15.08 8.34
N ASN A 67 -0.46 15.18 7.04
CA ASN A 67 -0.76 16.40 6.28
C ASN A 67 -2.26 16.69 6.23
N ARG A 68 -3.10 15.65 6.08
CA ARG A 68 -4.55 15.77 6.20
C ARG A 68 -4.95 16.33 7.57
N ASP A 69 -4.43 15.74 8.64
CA ASP A 69 -4.76 16.14 10.01
C ASP A 69 -4.31 17.58 10.29
N GLN A 70 -3.18 18.00 9.74
CA GLN A 70 -2.72 19.39 9.82
C GLN A 70 -3.69 20.35 9.13
N LEU A 71 -4.10 20.08 7.88
CA LEU A 71 -5.09 20.92 7.18
C LEU A 71 -6.46 20.95 7.87
N GLN A 72 -6.85 19.85 8.52
CA GLN A 72 -8.06 19.81 9.33
C GLN A 72 -7.94 20.69 10.57
N ALA A 73 -6.80 20.64 11.26
CA ALA A 73 -6.52 21.50 12.41
C ALA A 73 -6.48 22.99 12.02
N ASP A 74 -5.96 23.29 10.82
CA ASP A 74 -5.90 24.65 10.27
C ASP A 74 -7.25 25.12 9.67
N GLY A 75 -8.24 24.24 9.57
CA GLY A 75 -9.56 24.54 9.03
C GLY A 75 -9.59 24.75 7.50
N THR A 76 -8.54 24.35 6.80
CA THR A 76 -8.35 24.55 5.35
C THR A 76 -8.54 23.26 4.53
N TYR A 77 -8.84 22.14 5.19
CA TYR A 77 -9.04 20.85 4.53
C TYR A 77 -10.23 20.84 3.56
N THR A 78 -11.39 21.35 3.99
CA THR A 78 -12.62 21.33 3.18
C THR A 78 -12.47 22.25 1.96
N GLY A 79 -12.69 21.70 0.77
CA GLY A 79 -12.49 22.37 -0.52
C GLY A 79 -11.04 22.37 -1.01
N SER A 80 -10.11 21.75 -0.28
CA SER A 80 -8.71 21.64 -0.70
C SER A 80 -8.52 20.64 -1.84
N GLN A 81 -7.44 20.81 -2.60
CA GLN A 81 -7.05 19.81 -3.61
C GLN A 81 -6.74 18.45 -2.97
N LEU A 82 -6.21 18.45 -1.73
CA LEU A 82 -5.95 17.21 -0.99
C LEU A 82 -7.23 16.44 -0.69
N GLU A 83 -8.30 17.10 -0.24
CA GLU A 83 -9.61 16.47 -0.06
C GLU A 83 -10.12 15.85 -1.38
N GLY A 84 -9.97 16.60 -2.49
CA GLY A 84 -10.35 16.12 -3.82
C GLY A 84 -9.65 14.81 -4.19
N LEU A 85 -8.32 14.73 -4.01
CA LEU A 85 -7.56 13.51 -4.28
C LEU A 85 -7.93 12.39 -3.31
N LEU A 86 -8.04 12.68 -2.01
CA LEU A 86 -8.37 11.70 -0.98
C LEU A 86 -9.77 11.08 -1.16
N ASN A 87 -10.69 11.78 -1.82
CA ASN A 87 -12.02 11.28 -2.14
C ASN A 87 -12.11 10.40 -3.40
N ILE A 88 -11.05 10.31 -4.21
CA ILE A 88 -11.02 9.44 -5.39
C ILE A 88 -11.00 7.97 -4.96
N SER A 89 -11.78 7.13 -5.63
CA SER A 89 -11.81 5.71 -5.34
C SER A 89 -10.63 4.97 -5.96
N ARG A 90 -9.89 4.23 -5.12
CA ARG A 90 -8.65 3.53 -5.50
C ARG A 90 -8.54 2.09 -4.97
N ALA A 91 -9.56 1.62 -4.25
CA ALA A 91 -9.55 0.31 -3.65
C ALA A 91 -10.96 -0.26 -3.55
N VAL A 92 -11.02 -1.56 -3.30
CA VAL A 92 -12.25 -2.31 -3.08
C VAL A 92 -12.21 -2.90 -1.67
N SER A 93 -13.32 -2.83 -0.95
CA SER A 93 -13.46 -3.39 0.41
C SER A 93 -14.69 -4.25 0.55
N VAL A 94 -14.53 -5.39 1.20
CA VAL A 94 -15.65 -6.19 1.72
C VAL A 94 -15.80 -5.92 3.20
N SER A 95 -17.02 -5.57 3.62
CA SER A 95 -17.38 -5.29 5.01
C SER A 95 -18.87 -5.55 5.20
N PRO A 96 -19.31 -6.13 6.33
CA PRO A 96 -18.48 -6.70 7.39
C PRO A 96 -17.85 -8.03 6.97
N VAL A 97 -16.75 -8.42 7.62
CA VAL A 97 -16.15 -9.76 7.49
C VAL A 97 -16.01 -10.42 8.86
N THR A 98 -15.94 -11.75 8.87
CA THR A 98 -15.66 -12.57 10.03
C THR A 98 -14.16 -12.74 10.25
N ARG A 99 -13.78 -13.20 11.45
CA ARG A 99 -12.37 -13.51 11.76
C ARG A 99 -11.86 -14.68 10.91
N ALA A 100 -12.71 -15.67 10.64
CA ALA A 100 -12.38 -16.81 9.80
C ALA A 100 -12.02 -16.36 8.37
N GLU A 101 -12.84 -15.51 7.75
CA GLU A 101 -12.55 -14.98 6.40
C GLU A 101 -11.25 -14.17 6.35
N GLN A 102 -10.89 -13.47 7.43
CA GLN A 102 -9.60 -12.78 7.52
C GLN A 102 -8.43 -13.75 7.68
N ASP A 103 -8.56 -14.77 8.53
CA ASP A 103 -7.52 -15.78 8.72
C ASP A 103 -7.33 -16.61 7.44
N ASP A 104 -8.39 -16.81 6.65
CA ASP A 104 -8.34 -17.49 5.37
C ASP A 104 -7.39 -16.82 4.36
N LEU A 105 -7.20 -15.50 4.44
CA LEU A 105 -6.21 -14.80 3.61
C LEU A 105 -4.81 -15.41 3.75
N ALA A 106 -4.41 -15.78 4.98
CA ALA A 106 -3.13 -16.43 5.21
C ALA A 106 -3.17 -17.92 4.82
N ASN A 107 -4.34 -18.57 4.94
CA ASN A 107 -4.52 -20.00 4.69
C ASN A 107 -4.61 -20.37 3.19
N TYR A 108 -5.02 -19.46 2.31
CA TYR A 108 -5.06 -19.71 0.85
C TYR A 108 -3.69 -19.99 0.23
N GLY A 109 -2.63 -19.72 0.97
CA GLY A 109 -1.26 -19.83 0.50
C GLY A 109 -0.81 -18.56 -0.24
N PRO A 110 0.51 -18.37 -0.36
CA PRO A 110 1.07 -17.16 -0.96
C PRO A 110 0.62 -16.94 -2.41
N GLY A 111 0.14 -15.74 -2.73
CA GLY A 111 -0.23 -15.35 -4.10
C GLY A 111 -1.65 -15.74 -4.52
N ASN A 112 -2.39 -16.44 -3.66
CA ASN A 112 -3.77 -16.87 -3.89
C ASN A 112 -4.78 -16.00 -3.13
N GLY A 113 -4.40 -14.78 -2.76
CA GLY A 113 -5.29 -13.92 -1.98
C GLY A 113 -6.54 -13.55 -2.78
N VAL A 114 -7.70 -13.66 -2.15
CA VAL A 114 -9.00 -13.39 -2.78
C VAL A 114 -9.94 -12.71 -1.78
N LEU A 115 -10.85 -11.87 -2.27
CA LEU A 115 -11.94 -11.35 -1.46
C LEU A 115 -12.99 -12.44 -1.22
N PRO A 116 -13.62 -12.49 -0.04
CA PRO A 116 -14.66 -13.47 0.25
C PRO A 116 -15.94 -13.23 -0.56
N SER A 117 -16.17 -12.01 -1.06
CA SER A 117 -17.29 -11.64 -1.92
C SER A 117 -16.98 -10.40 -2.77
N ALA A 118 -17.91 -10.00 -3.62
CA ALA A 118 -17.79 -8.75 -4.37
C ALA A 118 -17.75 -7.56 -3.40
N GLY A 119 -16.64 -6.82 -3.39
CA GLY A 119 -16.48 -5.65 -2.54
C GLY A 119 -17.10 -4.39 -3.13
N SER A 120 -17.11 -3.34 -2.31
CA SER A 120 -17.52 -1.99 -2.70
C SER A 120 -16.31 -1.08 -2.85
N SER A 121 -16.39 -0.16 -3.82
CA SER A 121 -15.36 0.85 -4.04
C SER A 121 -15.19 1.75 -2.80
N ILE A 122 -13.96 1.99 -2.37
CA ILE A 122 -13.63 2.90 -1.27
C ILE A 122 -12.70 4.02 -1.75
N SER A 123 -12.80 5.19 -1.12
CA SER A 123 -11.92 6.33 -1.37
C SER A 123 -10.51 6.08 -0.87
N MET A 124 -9.54 6.84 -1.40
CA MET A 124 -8.16 6.82 -0.95
C MET A 124 -8.05 7.11 0.55
N GLU A 125 -8.82 8.06 1.09
CA GLU A 125 -8.84 8.35 2.52
C GLU A 125 -9.24 7.11 3.35
N LYS A 126 -10.28 6.40 2.91
CA LYS A 126 -10.72 5.18 3.59
C LYS A 126 -9.66 4.10 3.46
N LEU A 127 -9.03 3.95 2.29
CA LEU A 127 -7.94 3.01 2.09
C LEU A 127 -6.76 3.27 3.05
N LEU A 128 -6.29 4.51 3.15
CA LEU A 128 -5.19 4.90 4.05
C LEU A 128 -5.51 4.56 5.52
N ASN A 129 -6.72 4.89 5.97
CA ASN A 129 -7.19 4.52 7.30
C ASN A 129 -7.20 2.99 7.50
N LYS A 130 -7.67 2.23 6.51
CA LYS A 130 -7.73 0.77 6.56
C LYS A 130 -6.33 0.15 6.59
N ILE A 131 -5.36 0.67 5.83
CA ILE A 131 -3.96 0.23 5.85
C ILE A 131 -3.32 0.47 7.23
N LYS A 132 -3.61 1.62 7.86
CA LYS A 132 -3.15 1.94 9.22
C LYS A 132 -3.67 0.95 10.28
N HIS A 133 -4.87 0.40 10.07
CA HIS A 133 -5.50 -0.58 10.95
C HIS A 133 -5.39 -2.02 10.45
N ARG A 134 -4.48 -2.28 9.51
CA ARG A 134 -4.29 -3.62 8.96
C ARG A 134 -3.78 -4.59 10.02
N ARG A 135 -4.17 -5.86 9.88
CA ARG A 135 -3.65 -6.95 10.69
C ARG A 135 -2.46 -7.58 9.97
N THR A 136 -1.28 -7.50 10.58
CA THR A 136 -0.02 -8.00 9.99
C THR A 136 -0.04 -9.47 9.61
N ASN A 137 -0.84 -10.27 10.31
CA ASN A 137 -0.93 -11.73 10.11
C ASN A 137 -2.07 -12.13 9.16
N SER A 138 -2.82 -11.16 8.62
CA SER A 138 -3.95 -11.37 7.73
C SER A 138 -3.74 -10.49 6.50
N ALA A 139 -2.78 -10.90 5.68
CA ALA A 139 -2.45 -10.23 4.44
C ALA A 139 -2.03 -11.28 3.42
N ASN A 140 -2.36 -11.02 2.16
CA ASN A 140 -1.92 -11.80 1.02
C ASN A 140 -1.81 -10.87 -0.18
N PHE A 141 -1.40 -11.42 -1.30
CA PHE A 141 -1.34 -10.72 -2.57
C PHE A 141 -1.88 -11.64 -3.65
N ARG A 142 -2.12 -11.06 -4.83
CA ARG A 142 -2.27 -11.81 -6.06
C ARG A 142 -1.71 -11.02 -7.22
N ILE A 143 -1.48 -11.70 -8.32
CA ILE A 143 -1.08 -11.06 -9.57
C ILE A 143 -2.33 -10.95 -10.45
N GLY A 144 -2.67 -9.72 -10.85
CA GLY A 144 -3.78 -9.43 -11.73
C GLY A 144 -3.56 -10.00 -13.15
N ALA A 145 -4.62 -10.03 -13.95
CA ALA A 145 -4.56 -10.58 -15.30
C ALA A 145 -3.58 -9.81 -16.21
N SER A 146 -3.38 -8.52 -15.96
CA SER A 146 -2.43 -7.68 -16.70
C SER A 146 -1.02 -7.71 -16.09
N GLY A 147 -0.79 -8.55 -15.08
CA GLY A 147 0.47 -8.58 -14.32
C GLY A 147 0.50 -7.56 -13.18
N GLU A 148 -0.62 -6.95 -12.81
CA GLU A 148 -0.64 -5.98 -11.71
C GLU A 148 -0.35 -6.66 -10.36
N HIS A 149 0.41 -5.99 -9.51
CA HIS A 149 0.56 -6.44 -8.13
C HIS A 149 -0.64 -5.95 -7.30
N ILE A 150 -1.45 -6.89 -6.81
CA ILE A 150 -2.64 -6.59 -5.99
C ILE A 150 -2.35 -7.00 -4.55
N PHE A 151 -2.45 -6.05 -3.63
CA PHE A 151 -2.39 -6.31 -2.19
C PHE A 151 -3.78 -6.51 -1.62
N ILE A 152 -3.88 -7.45 -0.68
CA ILE A 152 -5.13 -7.81 0.00
C ILE A 152 -4.83 -7.90 1.49
N ILE A 153 -5.52 -7.09 2.27
CA ILE A 153 -5.26 -6.96 3.71
C ILE A 153 -6.56 -7.11 4.49
N GLY A 154 -6.50 -7.90 5.55
CA GLY A 154 -7.48 -7.94 6.62
C GLY A 154 -7.28 -6.74 7.55
N VAL A 155 -8.38 -6.13 7.94
CA VAL A 155 -8.39 -4.89 8.73
C VAL A 155 -9.24 -5.11 9.97
N ASP A 156 -8.70 -4.73 11.12
CA ASP A 156 -9.41 -4.79 12.39
C ASP A 156 -9.98 -3.42 12.75
N LYS A 157 -11.08 -3.43 13.49
CA LYS A 157 -11.57 -2.24 14.19
C LYS A 157 -10.59 -1.88 15.33
N PRO A 158 -10.63 -0.65 15.86
CA PRO A 158 -9.83 -0.26 17.02
C PRO A 158 -9.99 -1.19 18.25
N ASN A 159 -11.16 -1.85 18.39
CA ASN A 159 -11.43 -2.83 19.44
C ASN A 159 -10.93 -4.27 19.14
N ARG A 160 -10.08 -4.45 18.11
CA ARG A 160 -9.54 -5.75 17.65
C ARG A 160 -10.58 -6.75 17.16
N GLN A 161 -11.76 -6.28 16.76
CA GLN A 161 -12.74 -7.11 16.06
C GLN A 161 -12.49 -7.06 14.56
N PRO A 162 -12.80 -8.13 13.81
CA PRO A 162 -12.71 -8.10 12.35
C PRO A 162 -13.62 -7.00 11.80
N ASP A 163 -13.11 -6.22 10.85
CA ASP A 163 -13.84 -5.11 10.24
C ASP A 163 -14.12 -5.41 8.77
N SER A 164 -13.04 -5.51 7.99
CA SER A 164 -13.11 -5.63 6.54
C SER A 164 -11.90 -6.37 5.98
N ILE A 165 -12.02 -6.79 4.72
CA ILE A 165 -10.88 -7.11 3.87
C ILE A 165 -10.84 -6.07 2.75
N VAL A 166 -9.65 -5.56 2.45
CA VAL A 166 -9.45 -4.51 1.44
C VAL A 166 -8.43 -4.99 0.43
N GLU A 167 -8.67 -4.68 -0.83
CA GLU A 167 -7.71 -4.89 -1.90
C GLU A 167 -7.47 -3.63 -2.72
N PHE A 168 -6.25 -3.51 -3.23
CA PHE A 168 -5.83 -2.40 -4.09
C PHE A 168 -4.66 -2.80 -4.97
N ILE A 169 -4.54 -2.14 -6.12
CA ILE A 169 -3.41 -2.30 -7.04
C ILE A 169 -2.27 -1.40 -6.54
N VAL A 170 -1.08 -1.97 -6.34
CA VAL A 170 0.07 -1.23 -5.81
C VAL A 170 0.52 -0.12 -6.75
N GLY A 171 0.52 -0.36 -8.06
CA GLY A 171 0.87 0.66 -9.06
C GLY A 171 -0.07 1.86 -9.03
N ASP A 172 -1.38 1.64 -9.07
CA ASP A 172 -2.39 2.69 -8.99
C ASP A 172 -2.30 3.47 -7.67
N PHE A 173 -2.05 2.76 -6.57
CA PHE A 173 -1.81 3.37 -5.27
C PHE A 173 -0.58 4.29 -5.30
N CYS A 174 0.56 3.81 -5.80
CA CYS A 174 1.79 4.59 -5.90
C CYS A 174 1.60 5.83 -6.78
N GLN A 175 1.00 5.69 -7.96
CA GLN A 175 0.73 6.81 -8.86
C GLN A 175 -0.14 7.87 -8.15
N HIS A 176 -1.18 7.44 -7.45
CA HIS A 176 -2.06 8.36 -6.76
C HIS A 176 -1.42 9.01 -5.53
N CYS A 177 -0.56 8.28 -4.82
CA CYS A 177 0.27 8.84 -3.76
C CYS A 177 1.26 9.88 -4.30
N SER A 178 1.80 9.69 -5.51
CA SER A 178 2.66 10.69 -6.17
C SER A 178 1.90 11.99 -6.46
N ASP A 179 0.65 11.89 -6.93
CA ASP A 179 -0.20 13.05 -7.15
C ASP A 179 -0.46 13.81 -5.83
N ILE A 180 -0.70 13.09 -4.74
CA ILE A 180 -0.88 13.67 -3.39
C ILE A 180 0.42 14.29 -2.89
N ALA A 181 1.55 13.60 -3.04
CA ALA A 181 2.87 14.05 -2.60
C ALA A 181 3.30 15.35 -3.30
N ALA A 182 2.81 15.63 -4.50
CA ALA A 182 3.08 16.90 -5.19
C ALA A 182 2.36 18.11 -4.55
N LEU A 183 1.38 17.88 -3.66
CA LEU A 183 0.60 18.93 -2.99
C LEU A 183 1.06 19.23 -1.55
N ILE A 184 1.93 18.39 -0.97
CA ILE A 184 2.37 18.46 0.44
C ILE A 184 3.89 18.60 0.54
#